data_AF-A0A2H1VR73-F1
#
_entry.id   AF-A0A2H1VR73-F1
#
_cell.length_a   1.000
_cell.length_b   1.000
_cell.length_c   1.000
_cell.angle_alpha   90.00
_cell.angle_beta   90.00
_cell.angle_gamma   90.00
#
_symmetry.space_group_name_H-M   'P 1'
#
loop_
_entity.id
_entity.type
_entity.pdbx_description
1 polymer ?
#
loop_
_entity_poly.entity_id
_entity_poly.type
_entity_poly.pdbx_seq_one_letter_code
_entity_poly.pdbx_strand_id
1 'polypeptide(L)'
;FRYECEGRSAGSIPGVNSTSDNKTYPTIKICGYTGQVVIVVSCVTKDEPYRAHPHNLVGRERCERGVCTIPLRVTEETCEYQFKNLGIQCVKRRDIAEALTTREKLRVDPF
;
A
#
# COMPACT_ATOMS: atom_id res chain seq x y z
N PHE A 1 12.44 -1.21 0.46
CA PHE A 1 12.44 -0.14 1.46
C PHE A 1 13.43 0.93 1.05
N ARG A 2 13.02 2.21 1.15
CA ARG A 2 13.87 3.37 0.85
C ARG A 2 13.62 4.46 1.88
N TYR A 3 14.63 5.21 2.27
CA TYR A 3 14.45 6.40 3.10
C TYR A 3 13.99 7.58 2.24
N GLU A 4 13.28 8.54 2.85
CA GLU A 4 12.86 9.78 2.19
C GLU A 4 14.01 10.57 1.56
N CYS A 5 15.17 10.60 2.22
CA CYS A 5 16.34 11.33 1.74
C CYS A 5 16.99 10.71 0.49
N GLU A 6 16.59 9.52 0.05
CA GLU A 6 17.16 8.89 -1.16
C GLU A 6 16.65 9.53 -2.46
N GLY A 7 15.60 10.36 -2.43
CA GLY A 7 15.15 11.21 -3.56
C GLY A 7 14.70 10.50 -4.84
N ARG A 8 14.78 9.16 -4.89
CA ARG A 8 14.29 8.31 -5.97
C ARG A 8 12.87 7.83 -5.66
N SER A 9 12.10 7.46 -6.69
CA SER A 9 10.88 6.69 -6.45
C SER A 9 11.24 5.45 -5.61
N ALA A 10 10.41 5.09 -4.62
CA ALA A 10 10.71 3.98 -3.72
C ALA A 10 10.71 2.59 -4.40
N GLY A 11 10.67 2.56 -5.73
CA GLY A 11 10.50 1.38 -6.57
C GLY A 11 9.07 0.89 -6.59
N SER A 12 8.91 -0.32 -7.11
CA SER A 12 7.66 -1.09 -7.07
C SER A 12 7.92 -2.38 -6.32
N ILE A 13 6.95 -2.80 -5.50
CA ILE A 13 6.94 -4.11 -4.86
C ILE A 13 6.62 -5.15 -5.96
N PRO A 14 7.53 -6.09 -6.26
CA PRO A 14 7.25 -7.14 -7.24
C PRO A 14 6.28 -8.18 -6.65
N GLY A 15 5.52 -8.83 -7.53
CA GLY A 15 4.77 -10.03 -7.20
C GLY A 15 5.69 -11.22 -6.99
N VAL A 16 5.21 -12.23 -6.29
CA VAL A 16 6.00 -13.45 -5.97
C VAL A 16 6.49 -14.19 -7.23
N ASN A 17 5.74 -14.09 -8.33
CA ASN A 17 6.06 -14.73 -9.61
C ASN A 17 6.83 -13.80 -10.56
N SER A 18 7.36 -12.68 -10.08
CA SER A 18 8.08 -11.71 -10.92
C SER A 18 9.46 -12.25 -11.29
N THR A 19 9.81 -12.18 -12.58
CA THR A 19 11.14 -12.50 -13.10
C THR A 19 11.81 -11.25 -13.68
N SER A 20 13.06 -11.38 -14.17
CA SER A 20 13.75 -10.30 -14.89
C SER A 20 12.99 -9.88 -16.15
N ASP A 21 12.45 -10.87 -16.86
CA ASP A 21 11.87 -10.71 -18.20
C ASP A 21 10.36 -10.44 -18.12
N ASN A 22 9.70 -10.93 -17.07
CA ASN A 22 8.28 -10.73 -16.84
C ASN A 22 8.02 -10.21 -15.43
N LYS A 23 7.85 -8.88 -15.34
CA LYS A 23 7.56 -8.22 -14.06
C LYS A 23 6.10 -8.40 -13.70
N THR A 24 5.85 -9.02 -12.55
CA THR A 24 4.52 -9.11 -11.95
C THR A 24 4.46 -8.25 -10.69
N TYR A 25 3.26 -7.97 -10.22
CA TYR A 25 3.01 -7.09 -9.08
C TYR A 25 1.94 -7.71 -8.18
N PRO A 26 1.82 -7.28 -6.92
CA PRO A 26 0.71 -7.65 -6.07
C PRO A 26 -0.62 -7.35 -6.79
N THR A 27 -1.52 -8.33 -6.80
CA THR A 27 -2.83 -8.24 -7.43
C THR A 27 -3.88 -8.81 -6.47
N ILE A 28 -5.01 -8.13 -6.36
CA ILE A 28 -6.19 -8.63 -5.64
C ILE A 28 -7.37 -8.76 -6.58
N LYS A 29 -8.31 -9.64 -6.23
CA LYS A 29 -9.55 -9.87 -6.95
C LYS A 29 -10.75 -9.68 -6.03
N ILE A 30 -11.74 -8.91 -6.48
CA ILE A 30 -13.00 -8.70 -5.76
C ILE A 30 -14.01 -9.70 -6.30
N CYS A 31 -14.41 -10.65 -5.46
CA CYS A 31 -15.32 -11.73 -5.84
C CYS A 31 -16.73 -11.46 -5.30
N GLY A 32 -17.76 -11.76 -6.09
CA GLY A 32 -19.15 -11.70 -5.64
C GLY A 32 -19.74 -10.29 -5.48
N TYR A 33 -19.10 -9.26 -6.05
CA TYR A 33 -19.59 -7.89 -6.01
C TYR A 33 -19.33 -7.15 -7.33
N THR A 34 -20.31 -6.37 -7.78
CA THR A 34 -20.23 -5.47 -8.93
C THR A 34 -20.73 -4.10 -8.49
N GLY A 35 -19.93 -3.06 -8.72
CA GLY A 35 -20.27 -1.71 -8.28
C GLY A 35 -19.04 -0.85 -7.94
N GLN A 36 -19.28 0.30 -7.32
CA GLN A 36 -18.19 1.14 -6.82
C GLN A 36 -17.63 0.58 -5.52
N VAL A 37 -16.31 0.60 -5.39
CA VAL A 37 -15.58 0.26 -4.16
C VAL A 37 -14.41 1.22 -3.95
N VAL A 38 -13.90 1.23 -2.73
CA VAL A 38 -12.64 1.89 -2.39
C VAL A 38 -11.73 0.87 -1.72
N ILE A 39 -10.55 0.64 -2.31
CA ILE A 39 -9.52 -0.20 -1.73
C ILE A 39 -8.57 0.68 -0.93
N VAL A 40 -8.36 0.36 0.35
CA VAL A 40 -7.41 1.03 1.22
C VAL A 40 -6.26 0.06 1.54
N VAL A 41 -5.03 0.48 1.28
CA VAL A 41 -3.83 -0.30 1.57
C VAL A 41 -2.95 0.48 2.54
N SER A 42 -2.49 -0.19 3.59
CA SER A 42 -1.56 0.36 4.58
C SER A 42 -0.60 -0.72 5.08
N CYS A 43 0.55 -0.33 5.63
CA CYS A 43 1.47 -1.27 6.25
C CYS A 43 0.99 -1.62 7.68
N VAL A 44 1.09 -2.90 8.03
CA VAL A 44 0.84 -3.40 9.39
C VAL A 44 2.04 -4.19 9.92
N THR A 45 2.08 -4.44 11.23
CA THR A 45 3.08 -5.33 11.84
C THR A 45 2.92 -6.76 11.34
N LYS A 46 4.02 -7.51 11.31
CA LYS A 46 4.06 -8.89 10.81
C LYS A 46 3.29 -9.86 11.72
N ASP A 47 3.41 -9.68 13.03
CA ASP A 47 2.94 -10.63 14.03
C ASP A 47 1.64 -10.13 14.69
N GLU A 48 0.80 -11.06 15.14
CA GLU A 48 -0.45 -10.75 15.85
C GLU A 48 -0.19 -10.20 17.26
N PRO A 49 -1.01 -9.26 17.76
CA PRO A 49 -2.08 -8.56 17.03
C PRO A 49 -1.50 -7.60 15.98
N TYR A 50 -2.04 -7.64 14.76
CA TYR A 50 -1.59 -6.77 13.67
C TYR A 50 -1.93 -5.32 14.00
N ARG A 51 -0.92 -4.45 13.99
CA ARG A 51 -1.05 -3.02 14.33
C ARG A 51 -0.57 -2.17 13.17
N ALA A 52 -1.05 -0.93 13.10
CA ALA A 52 -0.55 0.05 12.14
C ALA A 52 0.99 0.18 12.20
N HIS A 53 1.65 0.04 11.05
CA HIS A 53 3.09 0.17 10.94
C HIS A 53 3.49 1.61 10.60
N PRO A 54 4.58 2.16 11.18
CA PRO A 54 5.00 3.54 10.93
C PRO A 54 5.49 3.81 9.51
N HIS A 55 5.81 2.79 8.72
CA HIS A 55 6.29 2.98 7.35
C HIS A 55 5.18 3.45 6.40
N ASN A 56 5.61 4.16 5.37
CA ASN A 56 4.71 4.77 4.41
C ASN A 56 4.63 3.92 3.15
N LEU A 57 3.41 3.67 2.67
CA LEU A 57 3.21 3.34 1.26
C LEU A 57 3.33 4.61 0.43
N VAL A 58 4.13 4.54 -0.63
CA VAL A 58 4.35 5.63 -1.57
C VAL A 58 4.26 5.09 -2.99
N GLY A 59 3.85 5.92 -3.94
CA GLY A 59 3.65 5.46 -5.30
C GLY A 59 3.10 6.53 -6.21
N ARG A 60 2.92 6.19 -7.48
CA ARG A 60 2.21 7.05 -8.45
C ARG A 60 0.70 7.07 -8.24
N GLU A 61 0.18 6.02 -7.63
CA GLU A 61 -1.22 5.94 -7.22
C GLU A 61 -1.48 6.90 -6.06
N ARG A 62 -2.75 7.03 -5.64
CA ARG A 62 -3.20 7.91 -4.53
C ARG A 62 -2.66 7.43 -3.16
N CYS A 63 -1.35 7.45 -3.01
CA CYS A 63 -0.60 7.22 -1.79
C CYS A 63 -0.41 8.55 -1.08
N GLU A 64 -1.23 8.82 -0.08
CA GLU A 64 -1.20 10.06 0.68
C GLU A 64 -0.97 9.73 2.15
N ARG A 65 -0.04 10.47 2.79
CA ARG A 65 0.29 10.30 4.22
C ARG A 65 0.56 8.82 4.60
N GLY A 66 1.18 8.09 3.68
CA GLY A 66 1.62 6.69 3.80
C GLY A 66 0.53 5.62 3.64
N VAL A 67 -0.65 5.98 3.14
CA VAL A 67 -1.78 5.07 2.90
C VAL A 67 -2.21 5.22 1.44
N CYS A 68 -2.44 4.09 0.75
CA CYS A 68 -2.94 4.10 -0.62
C CYS A 68 -4.46 3.94 -0.62
N THR A 69 -5.19 4.87 -1.25
CA THR A 69 -6.66 4.82 -1.33
C THR A 69 -7.11 4.88 -2.79
N ILE A 70 -7.75 3.81 -3.26
CA ILE A 70 -8.01 3.58 -4.67
C ILE A 70 -9.51 3.40 -4.88
N PRO A 71 -10.22 4.42 -5.38
CA PRO A 71 -11.59 4.25 -5.83
C PRO A 71 -11.61 3.56 -7.19
N LEU A 72 -12.45 2.53 -7.34
CA LEU A 72 -12.65 1.84 -8.62
C LEU A 72 -14.11 1.40 -8.78
N ARG A 73 -14.48 1.12 -10.02
CA ARG A 73 -15.72 0.45 -10.36
C ARG A 73 -15.40 -0.97 -10.79
N VAL A 74 -15.91 -1.94 -10.04
CA VAL A 74 -15.75 -3.37 -10.28
C VAL A 74 -16.90 -3.85 -11.15
N THR A 75 -16.56 -4.61 -12.18
CA THR A 75 -17.48 -5.43 -12.98
C THR A 75 -16.97 -6.87 -13.01
N GLU A 76 -17.75 -7.79 -13.58
CA GLU A 76 -17.30 -9.18 -13.76
C GLU A 76 -16.00 -9.28 -14.58
N GLU A 77 -15.83 -8.39 -15.56
CA GLU A 77 -14.65 -8.30 -16.43
C GLU A 77 -13.48 -7.56 -15.78
N THR A 78 -13.73 -6.59 -14.89
CA THR A 78 -12.71 -5.73 -14.26
C THR A 78 -12.68 -5.91 -12.73
N CYS A 79 -12.70 -7.16 -12.28
CA CYS A 79 -12.69 -7.51 -10.86
C CYS A 79 -11.29 -7.63 -10.24
N GLU A 80 -10.23 -7.42 -11.01
CA GLU A 80 -8.84 -7.49 -10.55
C GLU A 80 -8.18 -6.11 -10.51
N TYR A 81 -7.39 -5.85 -9.46
CA TYR A 81 -6.58 -4.63 -9.32
C TYR A 81 -5.13 -4.99 -9.04
N GLN A 82 -4.21 -4.40 -9.81
CA GLN A 82 -2.77 -4.65 -9.72
C GLN A 82 -2.01 -3.40 -9.27
N PHE A 83 -1.20 -3.53 -8.22
CA PHE A 83 -0.44 -2.45 -7.60
C PHE A 83 0.94 -2.26 -8.23
N LYS A 84 1.00 -1.71 -9.46
CA LYS A 84 2.23 -1.64 -10.26
C LYS A 84 3.29 -0.67 -9.73
N ASN A 85 2.89 0.37 -9.01
CA ASN A 85 3.77 1.47 -8.61
C ASN A 85 3.78 1.69 -7.09
N LEU A 86 3.55 0.62 -6.32
CA LEU A 86 3.53 0.68 -4.87
C LEU A 86 4.94 0.41 -4.34
N GLY A 87 5.49 1.35 -3.59
CA GLY A 87 6.77 1.26 -2.89
C GLY A 87 6.60 1.49 -1.40
N ILE A 88 7.64 1.15 -0.63
CA ILE A 88 7.64 1.34 0.82
C ILE A 88 8.79 2.27 1.22
N GLN A 89 8.40 3.37 1.86
CA GLN A 89 9.30 4.35 2.41
C GLN A 89 9.44 4.13 3.93
N CYS A 90 10.68 3.91 4.37
CA CYS A 90 10.99 3.72 5.78
C CYS A 90 10.99 5.05 6.52
N VAL A 91 10.36 5.04 7.68
CA VAL A 91 10.39 6.13 8.66
C VAL A 91 11.56 5.90 9.61
N LYS A 92 12.29 6.97 9.93
CA LYS A 92 13.42 6.93 10.86
C LYS A 92 12.92 6.74 12.28
N ARG A 93 13.75 6.15 13.16
CA ARG A 93 13.36 5.83 14.54
C ARG A 93 12.78 7.02 15.32
N ARG A 94 13.36 8.20 15.15
CA ARG A 94 12.90 9.45 15.81
C ARG A 94 11.52 9.93 15.32
N ASP A 95 11.12 9.54 14.12
CA ASP A 95 9.90 10.02 13.46
C ASP A 95 8.76 8.97 13.57
N ILE A 96 8.99 7.84 14.25
CA ILE A 96 8.00 6.76 14.41
C ILE A 96 6.74 7.26 15.12
N ALA A 97 6.88 8.00 16.22
CA ALA A 97 5.74 8.48 17.00
C ALA A 97 4.83 9.42 16.18
N GLU A 98 5.43 10.30 15.38
CA GLU A 98 4.69 11.20 14.49
C GLU A 98 3.98 10.43 13.37
N ALA A 99 4.64 9.44 12.77
CA ALA A 99 4.03 8.61 11.73
C ALA A 99 2.83 7.82 12.26
N LEU A 100 2.92 7.25 13.46
CA LEU A 100 1.81 6.53 14.11
C LEU A 100 0.67 7.48 14.49
N THR A 101 0.98 8.66 15.04
CA THR A 101 -0.03 9.71 15.32
C THR A 101 -0.75 10.12 14.04
N THR A 102 -0.03 10.17 12.91
CA THR A 102 -0.64 10.42 11.60
C THR A 102 -1.60 9.30 11.22
N ARG A 103 -1.24 8.01 11.39
CA ARG A 103 -2.16 6.89 11.12
C ARG A 103 -3.43 6.94 11.97
N GLU A 104 -3.30 7.26 13.25
CA GLU A 104 -4.41 7.43 14.17
C GLU A 104 -5.36 8.55 13.72
N LYS A 105 -4.83 9.71 13.34
CA LYS A 105 -5.62 10.84 12.80
C LYS A 105 -6.37 10.48 11.51
N LEU A 106 -5.80 9.60 10.69
CA LEU A 106 -6.44 9.07 9.48
C LEU A 106 -7.50 8.02 9.77
N ARG A 107 -7.59 7.53 11.03
CA ARG A 107 -8.40 6.38 11.43
C ARG A 107 -8.08 5.13 10.61
N VAL A 108 -6.80 4.93 10.32
CA VAL A 108 -6.31 3.76 9.59
C VAL A 108 -5.83 2.73 10.59
N ASP A 109 -6.79 1.90 11.03
CA ASP A 109 -6.55 0.73 11.86
C ASP A 109 -7.39 -0.44 11.29
N PRO A 110 -6.77 -1.36 10.52
CA PRO A 110 -7.52 -2.41 9.84
C PRO A 110 -8.12 -3.50 10.75
N PHE A 111 -7.71 -3.58 12.02
CA PHE A 111 -8.06 -4.64 12.98
C PHE A 111 -8.55 -4.04 14.30
#